data_AF-A0A1R3S3B0-F1
#
_entry.id   AF-A0A1R3S3B0-F1
#
_cell.length_a   1.000
_cell.length_b   1.000
_cell.length_c   1.000
_cell.angle_alpha   90.00
_cell.angle_beta   90.00
_cell.angle_gamma   90.00
#
_symmetry.space_group_name_H-M   'P 1'
#
loop_
_entity.id
_entity.type
_entity.pdbx_description
1 polymer ?
#
loop_
_entity_poly.entity_id
_entity_poly.type
_entity_poly.pdbx_seq_one_letter_code
_entity_poly.pdbx_strand_id
1 'polypeptide(L)'
;MSNAFGIAWRIPCPGLRASSWLLPVTSSPLRSAPRLSAPPSVLPWRPGSLSKRFLSSWSSPLPLAPRSSRPSPCPISIPIRAFNSSSSLRSRQAPPVEHGVNPRSRPFSAAELKPIFGARSKISPAMGNRALAVLHGRRLQGTLELKLPADIHRSIPPHSLEAALKYLRTKYPVDEDAMILARLHREMDEEEAMDMDRYKPQSGLYGAELGQSKDPSGRSVLQEYREKNEAWLLAEQERKRQEWLHGGQHHDERLKRSLETNSLALQNVDEKTAMEIAPKDRQLADPQQRPVLAWVQRNYLAAQDLDLDINKLTMSRRLLPSLVFLFLTLGLCYAFTMYYEPPANADRMWPNLPRSAATTLAIVGINLGIFGLWWFPITWRLLNRYFINVVADPNPPVRLVGSIFSHQYPMHLFWNMLCFVAIAPRFHDEIGRGEFLSLFLASGVVGSFTTVAVHCLQAQWTVTALGLSGALSGLLAAYCTLHADQNLHASFLPDDWKKTLSAPGWAIVAMMVSGDILSLALRRRLRNPPAIDHWGHLGGYFTGITWALYRRKEIERNPREPNHWFAWRSFKD
;
A
#
# COMPACT_ATOMS: atom_id res chain seq x y z
N MET A 1 -2.56 -20.32 -9.59
CA MET A 1 -2.26 -19.00 -10.18
C MET A 1 -1.80 -19.18 -11.61
N SER A 2 -2.70 -18.99 -12.58
CA SER A 2 -2.37 -19.10 -14.00
C SER A 2 -3.25 -18.10 -14.74
N ASN A 3 -2.67 -17.38 -15.70
CA ASN A 3 -3.31 -16.57 -16.76
C ASN A 3 -3.44 -15.05 -16.64
N ALA A 4 -2.96 -14.36 -15.59
CA ALA A 4 -2.61 -12.94 -15.76
C ALA A 4 -1.53 -12.74 -16.85
N PHE A 5 -0.77 -13.81 -17.15
CA PHE A 5 0.24 -13.90 -18.20
C PHE A 5 -0.30 -13.96 -19.64
N GLY A 6 -1.56 -14.34 -19.87
CA GLY A 6 -2.05 -14.64 -21.22
C GLY A 6 -2.31 -13.41 -22.10
N ILE A 7 -2.60 -12.26 -21.50
CA ILE A 7 -3.06 -11.06 -22.21
C ILE A 7 -1.88 -10.17 -22.66
N ALA A 8 -0.80 -10.10 -21.87
CA ALA A 8 0.38 -9.30 -22.23
C ALA A 8 1.29 -9.97 -23.27
N TRP A 9 1.20 -11.30 -23.45
CA TRP A 9 2.12 -12.06 -24.31
C TRP A 9 1.65 -12.23 -25.76
N ARG A 10 0.39 -11.91 -26.07
CA ARG A 10 -0.23 -12.18 -27.39
C ARG A 10 -0.39 -10.97 -28.29
N ILE A 11 0.14 -9.80 -27.90
CA ILE A 11 0.24 -8.67 -28.82
C ILE A 11 1.64 -8.72 -29.43
N PRO A 12 1.83 -9.27 -30.66
CA PRO A 12 3.01 -8.94 -31.41
C PRO A 12 2.97 -7.42 -31.62
N CYS A 13 3.87 -6.68 -30.97
CA CYS A 13 4.15 -5.32 -31.41
C CYS A 13 4.68 -5.47 -32.85
N PRO A 14 3.98 -4.99 -33.89
CA PRO A 14 4.60 -4.91 -35.19
C PRO A 14 5.71 -3.88 -35.03
N GLY A 15 6.96 -4.36 -35.08
CA GLY A 15 8.12 -3.50 -35.18
C GLY A 15 7.88 -2.50 -36.30
N LEU A 16 8.22 -1.24 -36.04
CA LEU A 16 8.23 -0.16 -37.02
C LEU A 16 9.03 -0.60 -38.25
N ARG A 17 8.34 -1.15 -39.26
CA ARG A 17 8.84 -1.18 -40.63
C ARG A 17 8.58 0.20 -41.20
N ALA A 18 9.66 0.90 -41.52
CA ALA A 18 9.62 2.06 -42.38
C ALA A 18 9.02 1.66 -43.74
N SER A 19 7.78 2.07 -44.00
CA SER A 19 7.23 2.06 -45.35
C SER A 19 7.70 3.32 -46.06
N SER A 20 8.72 3.14 -46.89
CA SER A 20 9.25 4.08 -47.85
C SER A 20 8.21 4.47 -48.90
N TRP A 21 7.60 5.63 -48.78
CA TRP A 21 7.01 6.36 -49.90
C TRP A 21 7.31 7.85 -49.73
N LEU A 22 8.49 8.25 -50.19
CA LEU A 22 8.80 9.63 -50.52
C LEU A 22 9.00 9.71 -52.03
N LEU A 23 8.29 10.62 -52.68
CA LEU A 23 8.87 11.43 -53.75
C LEU A 23 8.46 12.90 -53.55
N PRO A 24 9.29 13.85 -54.00
CA PRO A 24 9.48 15.14 -53.35
C PRO A 24 8.90 16.29 -54.17
N VAL A 25 8.51 17.39 -53.53
CA VAL A 25 8.48 18.70 -54.21
C VAL A 25 8.96 19.80 -53.27
N THR A 26 9.86 20.58 -53.85
CA THR A 26 10.72 21.64 -53.35
C THR A 26 9.99 22.93 -52.99
N SER A 27 10.64 23.72 -52.14
CA SER A 27 10.22 25.04 -51.67
C SER A 27 10.69 26.19 -52.57
N SER A 28 9.93 27.30 -52.50
CA SER A 28 10.28 28.73 -52.72
C SER A 28 9.88 29.38 -54.07
N PRO A 29 9.87 30.72 -54.21
CA PRO A 29 9.12 31.75 -53.45
C PRO A 29 8.53 32.90 -54.36
N LEU A 30 7.85 33.88 -53.75
CA LEU A 30 7.66 35.30 -54.17
C LEU A 30 6.89 35.63 -55.49
N ARG A 31 5.80 36.42 -55.40
CA ARG A 31 5.74 37.87 -55.77
C ARG A 31 4.31 38.45 -55.89
N SER A 32 4.20 39.72 -55.47
CA SER A 32 3.34 40.84 -55.95
C SER A 32 1.80 40.74 -55.78
N ALA A 33 1.13 41.51 -54.90
CA ALA A 33 0.86 42.98 -54.89
C ALA A 33 -0.42 43.37 -55.70
N PRO A 34 -1.08 44.54 -55.50
CA PRO A 34 -1.30 45.33 -54.27
C PRO A 34 -2.63 46.18 -54.22
N ARG A 35 -2.71 47.10 -53.22
CA ARG A 35 -3.39 48.44 -53.20
C ARG A 35 -4.94 48.45 -53.14
N LEU A 36 -5.67 49.39 -52.53
CA LEU A 36 -5.50 50.68 -51.83
C LEU A 36 -6.86 50.91 -51.12
N SER A 37 -6.98 51.41 -49.90
CA SER A 37 -7.00 52.85 -49.59
C SER A 37 -7.40 53.04 -48.11
N ALA A 38 -6.79 54.04 -47.48
CA ALA A 38 -7.02 54.53 -46.11
C ALA A 38 -7.84 55.85 -46.18
N PRO A 39 -7.98 56.71 -45.15
CA PRO A 39 -7.81 56.60 -43.69
C PRO A 39 -9.03 57.26 -42.95
N PRO A 40 -8.91 58.05 -41.85
CA PRO A 40 -9.22 57.56 -40.51
C PRO A 40 -10.24 58.43 -39.73
N SER A 41 -10.49 58.01 -38.48
CA SER A 41 -10.63 58.85 -37.27
C SER A 41 -11.96 58.78 -36.50
N VAL A 42 -11.78 58.78 -35.18
CA VAL A 42 -12.72 59.11 -34.10
C VAL A 42 -13.58 57.98 -33.51
N LEU A 43 -13.04 57.34 -32.47
CA LEU A 43 -13.78 56.85 -31.28
C LEU A 43 -14.37 58.06 -30.52
N PRO A 44 -15.52 57.96 -29.80
CA PRO A 44 -15.69 56.97 -28.73
C PRO A 44 -17.12 56.41 -28.47
N TRP A 45 -17.12 55.20 -27.88
CA TRP A 45 -18.02 54.69 -26.82
C TRP A 45 -19.54 54.48 -27.08
N ARG A 46 -19.89 53.17 -27.16
CA ARG A 46 -21.04 52.38 -26.59
C ARG A 46 -22.48 52.91 -26.65
N PRO A 47 -23.42 52.03 -27.07
CA PRO A 47 -24.29 51.24 -26.16
C PRO A 47 -24.32 49.75 -26.62
N GLY A 48 -24.60 48.70 -25.84
CA GLY A 48 -25.66 48.43 -24.86
C GLY A 48 -26.42 47.15 -25.32
N SER A 49 -26.86 46.30 -24.37
CA SER A 49 -27.73 45.10 -24.54
C SER A 49 -27.02 43.77 -24.92
N LEU A 50 -27.07 42.62 -24.21
CA LEU A 50 -27.94 42.00 -23.19
C LEU A 50 -27.04 41.14 -22.25
N SER A 51 -27.03 41.20 -20.90
CA SER A 51 -27.93 40.60 -19.88
C SER A 51 -28.18 39.08 -20.07
N LYS A 52 -28.04 38.14 -19.12
CA LYS A 52 -27.79 38.11 -17.65
C LYS A 52 -27.44 36.65 -17.23
N ARG A 53 -26.48 36.54 -16.28
CA ARG A 53 -26.41 35.71 -15.05
C ARG A 53 -26.98 34.28 -15.01
N PHE A 54 -26.16 33.35 -14.47
CA PHE A 54 -26.33 32.52 -13.24
C PHE A 54 -25.18 31.48 -13.28
N LEU A 55 -24.22 31.40 -12.33
CA LEU A 55 -24.35 30.86 -10.98
C LEU A 55 -23.08 31.18 -10.16
N SER A 56 -23.29 31.67 -8.95
CA SER A 56 -22.30 31.78 -7.88
C SER A 56 -22.81 31.02 -6.65
N SER A 57 -21.85 30.48 -5.88
CA SER A 57 -21.95 30.10 -4.46
C SER A 57 -22.71 28.82 -4.09
N TRP A 58 -21.94 27.84 -3.62
CA TRP A 58 -22.39 26.87 -2.60
C TRP A 58 -21.85 27.30 -1.25
N SER A 59 -22.76 27.70 -0.36
CA SER A 59 -22.58 27.72 1.09
C SER A 59 -23.97 27.44 1.69
N SER A 60 -24.06 26.41 2.53
CA SER A 60 -25.28 26.08 3.27
C SER A 60 -25.15 26.58 4.72
N PRO A 61 -26.23 27.09 5.35
CA PRO A 61 -26.24 27.47 6.76
C PRO A 61 -26.79 26.33 7.65
N LEU A 62 -26.36 26.30 8.91
CA LEU A 62 -26.99 25.53 9.99
C LEU A 62 -27.46 26.50 11.10
N PRO A 63 -28.53 26.17 11.86
CA PRO A 63 -29.16 27.09 12.82
C PRO A 63 -28.60 27.01 14.27
N LEU A 64 -28.78 28.10 15.02
CA LEU A 64 -28.52 28.30 16.46
C LEU A 64 -29.40 27.37 17.35
N ALA A 65 -29.07 26.94 18.58
CA ALA A 65 -28.64 27.64 19.82
C ALA A 65 -28.25 26.59 20.92
N PRO A 66 -27.98 26.89 22.23
CA PRO A 66 -27.44 28.06 22.93
C PRO A 66 -26.20 27.76 23.85
N ARG A 67 -25.74 28.83 24.52
CA ARG A 67 -24.62 29.08 25.47
C ARG A 67 -24.38 28.13 26.68
N SER A 68 -23.13 28.24 27.18
CA SER A 68 -22.56 27.90 28.52
C SER A 68 -21.76 26.58 28.51
N SER A 69 -20.46 26.47 28.82
CA SER A 69 -19.57 27.21 29.73
C SER A 69 -18.09 27.06 29.28
N ARG A 70 -17.26 28.06 29.61
CA ARG A 70 -15.80 28.11 29.32
C ARG A 70 -14.99 27.14 30.18
N PRO A 71 -13.84 26.66 29.66
CA PRO A 71 -12.57 26.82 30.38
C PRO A 71 -11.52 27.58 29.55
N SER A 72 -10.55 28.13 30.28
CA SER A 72 -9.55 29.15 29.91
C SER A 72 -8.57 28.76 28.78
N PRO A 73 -7.99 29.75 28.04
CA PRO A 73 -7.10 29.46 26.93
C PRO A 73 -5.66 29.19 27.40
N CYS A 74 -5.15 28.00 27.10
CA CYS A 74 -3.71 27.74 27.03
C CYS A 74 -3.18 28.24 25.66
N PRO A 75 -2.07 28.99 25.60
CA PRO A 75 -1.51 29.44 24.33
C PRO A 75 -0.84 28.26 23.61
N ILE A 76 -1.46 27.80 22.52
CA ILE A 76 -0.83 26.92 21.54
C ILE A 76 0.03 27.80 20.63
N SER A 77 1.30 27.93 20.97
CA SER A 77 2.32 28.50 20.10
C SER A 77 2.61 27.54 18.95
N ILE A 78 2.30 27.97 17.73
CA ILE A 78 2.71 27.35 16.46
C ILE A 78 4.22 27.57 16.32
N PRO A 79 5.08 26.53 16.27
CA PRO A 79 6.48 26.73 15.94
C PRO A 79 6.61 26.89 14.43
N ILE A 80 6.85 28.14 14.00
CA ILE A 80 7.47 28.42 12.71
C ILE A 80 8.85 27.75 12.74
N ARG A 81 9.00 26.68 11.94
CA ARG A 81 10.25 25.94 11.81
C ARG A 81 11.26 26.78 11.05
N ALA A 82 12.07 27.55 11.78
CA ALA A 82 13.34 28.04 11.27
C ALA A 82 14.27 26.83 11.03
N PHE A 83 14.89 26.79 9.86
CA PHE A 83 15.93 25.82 9.51
C PHE A 83 17.15 26.07 10.41
N ASN A 84 17.21 25.38 11.54
CA ASN A 84 18.45 25.19 12.27
C ASN A 84 19.02 23.83 11.93
N SER A 85 20.25 23.89 11.42
CA SER A 85 21.28 22.88 11.31
C SER A 85 21.00 21.53 12.01
N SER A 86 21.18 20.48 11.22
CA SER A 86 21.36 19.09 11.60
C SER A 86 21.88 18.89 13.03
N SER A 87 21.01 18.41 13.92
CA SER A 87 21.42 17.75 15.16
C SER A 87 22.18 16.48 14.78
N SER A 88 23.47 16.45 15.06
CA SER A 88 24.27 15.23 15.02
C SER A 88 23.62 14.15 15.89
N LEU A 89 23.54 12.93 15.35
CA LEU A 89 23.14 11.74 16.09
C LEU A 89 24.02 11.63 17.34
N ARG A 90 23.39 11.79 18.51
CA ARG A 90 24.02 11.67 19.81
C ARG A 90 24.57 10.24 19.94
N SER A 91 25.89 10.09 19.74
CA SER A 91 26.61 8.88 20.11
C SER A 91 26.26 8.52 21.56
N ARG A 92 25.91 7.26 21.79
CA ARG A 92 25.60 6.68 23.11
C ARG A 92 26.86 6.47 23.97
N GLN A 93 28.03 6.88 23.49
CA GLN A 93 29.28 6.80 24.26
C GLN A 93 29.36 8.00 25.22
N ALA A 94 29.60 7.71 26.50
CA ALA A 94 29.98 8.75 27.45
C ALA A 94 31.19 9.52 26.90
N PRO A 95 31.24 10.85 27.04
CA PRO A 95 32.37 11.63 26.56
C PRO A 95 33.66 11.07 27.16
N PRO A 96 34.75 10.97 26.38
CA PRO A 96 36.01 10.41 26.85
C PRO A 96 36.47 11.15 28.12
N VAL A 97 36.91 10.39 29.12
CA VAL A 97 37.35 10.95 30.40
C VAL A 97 38.66 11.69 30.17
N GLU A 98 38.64 12.99 30.42
CA GLU A 98 39.86 13.80 30.34
C GLU A 98 40.78 13.51 31.54
N HIS A 99 42.03 13.14 31.29
CA HIS A 99 42.99 12.77 32.32
C HIS A 99 43.98 13.90 32.70
N GLY A 100 44.14 14.92 31.84
CA GLY A 100 45.02 16.06 32.08
C GLY A 100 46.51 15.72 32.09
N VAL A 101 47.34 16.67 32.55
CA VAL A 101 48.80 16.52 32.67
C VAL A 101 49.19 16.65 34.14
N ASN A 102 49.82 15.63 34.72
CA ASN A 102 50.22 15.64 36.12
C ASN A 102 51.35 16.66 36.36
N PRO A 103 51.23 17.58 37.34
CA PRO A 103 52.25 18.59 37.62
C PRO A 103 53.52 18.02 38.27
N ARG A 104 53.48 16.78 38.78
CA ARG A 104 54.62 16.06 39.35
C ARG A 104 54.48 14.55 39.14
N SER A 105 55.60 13.84 39.25
CA SER A 105 55.68 12.39 39.02
C SER A 105 54.95 11.52 40.06
N ARG A 106 54.86 11.97 41.32
CA ARG A 106 54.15 11.25 42.39
C ARG A 106 52.80 11.91 42.72
N PRO A 107 51.69 11.17 42.86
CA PRO A 107 50.41 11.77 43.21
C PRO A 107 50.43 12.42 44.60
N PHE A 108 49.58 13.41 44.82
CA PHE A 108 49.35 14.03 46.13
C PHE A 108 48.62 13.08 47.07
N SER A 109 49.17 12.95 48.28
CA SER A 109 48.55 12.19 49.36
C SER A 109 47.29 12.90 49.87
N ALA A 110 46.42 12.15 50.55
CA ALA A 110 45.19 12.72 51.12
C ALA A 110 45.46 13.87 52.12
N ALA A 111 46.60 13.84 52.81
CA ALA A 111 47.02 14.90 53.74
C ALA A 111 47.48 16.17 53.01
N GLU A 112 48.17 16.03 51.87
CA GLU A 112 48.61 17.16 51.04
C GLU A 112 47.46 17.81 50.26
N LEU A 113 46.43 17.04 49.89
CA LEU A 113 45.27 17.57 49.13
C LEU A 113 44.34 18.44 49.97
N LYS A 114 44.19 18.15 51.27
CA LYS A 114 43.35 18.92 52.21
C LYS A 114 43.68 20.41 52.26
N PRO A 115 44.96 20.85 52.39
CA PRO A 115 45.29 22.27 52.35
C PRO A 115 45.14 22.89 50.96
N ILE A 116 45.32 22.11 49.87
CA ILE A 116 45.26 22.62 48.49
C ILE A 116 43.82 22.97 48.06
N PHE A 117 42.86 22.09 48.36
CA PHE A 117 41.44 22.29 48.01
C PHE A 117 40.61 22.93 49.14
N GLY A 118 41.22 23.15 50.30
CA GLY A 118 40.61 23.72 51.50
C GLY A 118 40.10 22.67 52.49
N ALA A 119 40.26 22.96 53.79
CA ALA A 119 40.04 22.00 54.89
C ALA A 119 38.60 21.46 55.03
N ARG A 120 37.61 22.14 54.43
CA ARG A 120 36.19 21.76 54.47
C ARG A 120 35.77 20.86 53.30
N SER A 121 36.64 20.63 52.32
CA SER A 121 36.32 19.85 51.12
C SER A 121 36.50 18.34 51.35
N LYS A 122 35.44 17.55 51.18
CA LYS A 122 35.49 16.07 51.24
C LYS A 122 35.76 15.50 49.85
N ILE A 123 37.02 15.55 49.41
CA ILE A 123 37.42 15.10 48.06
C ILE A 123 38.21 13.78 48.17
N SER A 124 37.93 12.82 47.27
CA SER A 124 38.70 11.58 47.19
C SER A 124 40.11 11.86 46.64
N PRO A 125 41.17 11.14 47.08
CA PRO A 125 42.52 11.39 46.59
C PRO A 125 42.67 11.23 45.07
N ALA A 126 41.94 10.29 44.47
CA ALA A 126 41.91 10.09 43.03
C ALA A 126 41.29 11.30 42.28
N MET A 127 40.17 11.83 42.77
CA MET A 127 39.49 12.97 42.15
C MET A 127 40.30 14.26 42.31
N GLY A 128 40.91 14.50 43.49
CA GLY A 128 41.75 15.68 43.72
C GLY A 128 42.99 15.72 42.84
N ASN A 129 43.69 14.57 42.71
CA ASN A 129 44.83 14.46 41.80
C ASN A 129 44.44 14.65 40.33
N ARG A 130 43.32 14.05 39.91
CA ARG A 130 42.80 14.23 38.55
C ARG A 130 42.41 15.69 38.28
N ALA A 131 41.75 16.36 39.22
CA ALA A 131 41.39 17.76 39.07
C ALA A 131 42.64 18.65 38.92
N LEU A 132 43.70 18.42 39.71
CA LEU A 132 44.97 19.14 39.54
C LEU A 132 45.61 18.87 38.18
N ALA A 133 45.57 17.62 37.70
CA ALA A 133 46.12 17.25 36.41
C ALA A 133 45.37 17.92 35.24
N VAL A 134 44.04 17.92 35.29
CA VAL A 134 43.21 18.60 34.28
C VAL A 134 43.45 20.10 34.30
N LEU A 135 43.43 20.74 35.47
CA LEU A 135 43.69 22.17 35.60
C LEU A 135 45.09 22.54 35.10
N HIS A 136 46.11 21.74 35.42
CA HIS A 136 47.47 21.99 34.94
C HIS A 136 47.61 21.78 33.42
N GLY A 137 47.00 20.72 32.87
CA GLY A 137 46.97 20.50 31.42
C GLY A 137 46.28 21.62 30.66
N ARG A 138 45.15 22.13 31.17
CA ARG A 138 44.41 23.26 30.59
C ARG A 138 45.20 24.57 30.62
N ARG A 139 46.00 24.80 31.67
CA ARG A 139 46.94 25.94 31.75
C ARG A 139 48.02 25.86 30.67
N LEU A 140 48.59 24.68 30.44
CA LEU A 140 49.58 24.46 29.39
C LEU A 140 48.98 24.54 27.97
N GLN A 141 47.68 24.30 27.81
CA GLN A 141 47.02 24.34 26.50
C GLN A 141 46.38 25.70 26.17
N GLY A 142 46.33 26.65 27.10
CA GLY A 142 45.61 27.91 26.92
C GLY A 142 44.09 27.73 26.82
N THR A 143 43.53 26.72 27.49
CA THR A 143 42.10 26.33 27.40
C THR A 143 41.36 26.40 28.74
N LEU A 144 41.88 27.19 29.68
CA LEU A 144 41.32 27.34 31.03
C LEU A 144 39.90 27.94 31.04
N GLU A 145 39.56 28.74 30.02
CA GLU A 145 38.24 29.36 29.85
C GLU A 145 37.13 28.35 29.47
N LEU A 146 37.51 27.17 28.95
CA LEU A 146 36.54 26.15 28.58
C LEU A 146 35.93 25.49 29.83
N LYS A 147 34.65 25.11 29.74
CA LYS A 147 33.95 24.43 30.84
C LYS A 147 34.65 23.12 31.18
N LEU A 148 35.01 22.96 32.45
CA LEU A 148 35.60 21.72 32.98
C LEU A 148 34.64 20.53 32.82
N PRO A 149 35.19 19.29 32.77
CA PRO A 149 34.40 18.07 32.78
C PRO A 149 33.30 18.06 33.87
N ALA A 150 32.09 17.64 33.49
CA ALA A 150 30.90 17.73 34.33
C ALA A 150 31.02 16.93 35.65
N ASP A 151 31.83 15.88 35.66
CA ASP A 151 32.15 15.07 36.84
C ASP A 151 33.01 15.84 37.86
N ILE A 152 33.98 16.64 37.41
CA ILE A 152 34.81 17.50 38.28
C ILE A 152 33.96 18.63 38.87
N HIS A 153 33.20 19.34 38.02
CA HIS A 153 32.37 20.46 38.45
C HIS A 153 31.25 20.02 39.43
N ARG A 154 30.73 18.79 39.31
CA ARG A 154 29.76 18.24 40.27
C ARG A 154 30.40 17.80 41.59
N SER A 155 31.64 17.34 41.55
CA SER A 155 32.32 16.75 42.72
C SER A 155 33.08 17.78 43.56
N ILE A 156 33.56 18.87 42.96
CA ILE A 156 34.39 19.88 43.62
C ILE A 156 33.73 21.24 43.45
N PRO A 157 33.45 21.97 44.55
CA PRO A 157 32.85 23.29 44.48
C PRO A 157 33.83 24.32 43.87
N PRO A 158 33.33 25.40 43.24
CA PRO A 158 34.16 26.35 42.49
C PRO A 158 35.26 27.01 43.33
N HIS A 159 34.97 27.37 44.58
CA HIS A 159 35.97 27.96 45.49
C HIS A 159 37.17 27.03 45.76
N SER A 160 36.96 25.71 45.78
CA SER A 160 38.03 24.73 45.97
C SER A 160 38.86 24.54 44.70
N LEU A 161 38.24 24.66 43.51
CA LEU A 161 38.95 24.66 42.23
C LEU A 161 39.80 25.93 42.06
N GLU A 162 39.31 27.08 42.50
CA GLU A 162 40.07 28.34 42.52
C GLU A 162 41.26 28.26 43.48
N ALA A 163 41.09 27.66 44.67
CA ALA A 163 42.19 27.42 45.61
C ALA A 163 43.26 26.49 45.00
N ALA A 164 42.83 25.43 44.32
CA ALA A 164 43.72 24.52 43.61
C ALA A 164 44.45 25.21 42.44
N LEU A 165 43.78 26.06 41.67
CA LEU A 165 44.40 26.89 40.63
C LEU A 165 45.41 27.88 41.21
N LYS A 166 45.08 28.54 42.33
CA LYS A 166 45.99 29.45 43.04
C LYS A 166 47.25 28.70 43.48
N TYR A 167 47.09 27.51 44.07
CA TYR A 167 48.21 26.65 44.44
C TYR A 167 49.08 26.29 43.22
N LEU A 168 48.46 25.88 42.11
CA LEU A 168 49.18 25.54 40.88
C LEU A 168 49.94 26.75 40.30
N ARG A 169 49.36 27.95 40.33
CA ARG A 169 50.03 29.19 39.89
C ARG A 169 51.22 29.55 40.77
N THR A 170 51.11 29.37 42.08
CA THR A 170 52.22 29.65 43.01
C THR A 170 53.34 28.62 42.91
N LYS A 171 53.01 27.33 42.77
CA LYS A 171 54.02 26.24 42.80
C LYS A 171 54.60 25.89 41.43
N TYR A 172 53.82 26.07 40.37
CA TYR A 172 54.17 25.79 38.98
C TYR A 172 53.82 27.00 38.11
N PRO A 173 54.69 28.04 38.10
CA PRO A 173 54.47 29.23 37.28
C PRO A 173 54.52 28.85 35.80
N VAL A 174 53.48 29.25 35.07
CA VAL A 174 53.32 29.09 33.62
C VAL A 174 52.76 30.42 33.13
N ASP A 175 53.27 30.91 32.01
CA ASP A 175 52.72 32.09 31.33
C ASP A 175 51.43 31.68 30.59
N GLU A 176 50.30 31.82 31.27
CA GLU A 176 48.99 31.43 30.74
C GLU A 176 48.61 32.28 29.52
N ASP A 177 49.00 33.56 29.49
CA ASP A 177 48.67 34.50 28.42
C ASP A 177 49.44 34.16 27.13
N ALA A 178 50.72 33.80 27.24
CA ALA A 178 51.50 33.31 26.12
C ALA A 178 50.92 32.01 25.54
N MET A 179 50.42 31.10 26.38
CA MET A 179 49.79 29.85 25.90
C MET A 179 48.44 30.11 25.22
N ILE A 180 47.67 31.10 25.66
CA ILE A 180 46.43 31.52 25.00
C ILE A 180 46.75 32.09 23.61
N LEU A 181 47.72 33.00 23.52
CA LEU A 181 48.14 33.58 22.24
C LEU A 181 48.67 32.52 21.27
N ALA A 182 49.48 31.57 21.75
CA ALA A 182 50.00 30.48 20.94
C ALA A 182 48.89 29.54 20.41
N ARG A 183 47.79 29.39 21.15
CA ARG A 183 46.60 28.67 20.67
C ARG A 183 45.85 29.46 19.62
N LEU A 184 45.58 30.74 19.87
CA LEU A 184 44.86 31.62 18.94
C LEU A 184 45.57 31.72 17.59
N HIS A 185 46.89 31.89 17.58
CA HIS A 185 47.68 31.89 16.35
C HIS A 185 47.51 30.59 15.54
N ARG A 186 47.55 29.42 16.20
CA ARG A 186 47.34 28.13 15.51
C ARG A 186 45.94 27.99 14.93
N GLU A 187 44.92 28.42 15.68
CA GLU A 187 43.53 28.40 15.21
C GLU A 187 43.33 29.35 14.02
N MET A 188 43.96 30.54 14.03
CA MET A 188 43.95 31.46 12.89
C MET A 188 44.63 30.87 11.65
N ASP A 189 45.81 30.26 11.81
CA ASP A 189 46.53 29.62 10.70
C ASP A 189 45.70 28.47 10.08
N GLU A 190 45.00 27.69 10.90
CA GLU A 190 44.10 26.62 10.46
C GLU A 190 42.86 27.17 9.73
N GLU A 191 42.27 28.26 10.22
CA GLU A 191 41.16 28.95 9.54
C GLU A 191 41.59 29.55 8.21
N GLU A 192 42.75 30.21 8.14
CA GLU A 192 43.32 30.74 6.90
C GLU A 192 43.57 29.61 5.87
N ALA A 193 44.11 28.47 6.30
CA ALA A 193 44.32 27.31 5.42
C ALA A 193 43.00 26.73 4.88
N MET A 194 41.93 26.69 5.70
CA MET A 194 40.62 26.23 5.26
C MET A 194 39.90 27.21 4.32
N ASP A 195 40.05 28.52 4.55
CA ASP A 195 39.36 29.54 3.75
C ASP A 195 39.96 29.68 2.34
N MET A 196 41.27 29.44 2.20
CA MET A 196 41.96 29.34 0.91
C MET A 196 41.42 28.22 0.01
N ASP A 197 40.91 27.13 0.58
CA ASP A 197 40.30 26.02 -0.18
C ASP A 197 38.85 26.32 -0.61
N ARG A 198 38.18 27.27 0.07
CA ARG A 198 36.80 27.67 -0.21
C ARG A 198 36.71 28.77 -1.27
N TYR A 199 37.72 29.65 -1.37
CA TYR A 199 37.73 30.79 -2.29
C TYR A 199 38.63 30.56 -3.51
N LYS A 200 38.14 29.80 -4.50
CA LYS A 200 38.77 29.79 -5.84
C LYS A 200 38.43 31.11 -6.55
N PRO A 201 39.41 31.81 -7.16
CA PRO A 201 39.18 33.13 -7.73
C PRO A 201 38.12 33.08 -8.82
N GLN A 202 37.11 33.94 -8.68
CA GLN A 202 36.11 34.19 -9.71
C GLN A 202 36.83 34.81 -10.94
N SER A 203 36.51 34.31 -12.12
CA SER A 203 37.19 34.60 -13.41
C SER A 203 37.52 36.09 -13.59
N GLY A 204 38.81 36.39 -13.76
CA GLY A 204 39.32 37.75 -13.98
C GLY A 204 40.84 37.91 -13.86
N LEU A 205 41.56 36.91 -13.32
CA LEU A 205 43.03 36.92 -13.26
C LEU A 205 43.68 36.38 -14.54
N TYR A 206 44.82 36.97 -14.91
CA TYR A 206 45.70 36.50 -15.99
C TYR A 206 46.20 35.09 -15.65
N GLY A 207 45.79 34.08 -16.44
CA GLY A 207 46.11 32.67 -16.20
C GLY A 207 44.93 31.79 -15.75
N ALA A 208 43.70 32.30 -15.70
CA ALA A 208 42.51 31.49 -15.44
C ALA A 208 42.30 30.41 -16.53
N GLU A 209 41.89 29.20 -16.12
CA GLU A 209 41.62 28.09 -17.05
C GLU A 209 40.51 28.47 -18.03
N LEU A 210 40.83 28.48 -19.33
CA LEU A 210 39.86 28.71 -20.40
C LEU A 210 38.77 27.62 -20.41
N GLY A 211 37.57 27.97 -20.88
CA GLY A 211 36.46 27.03 -21.02
C GLY A 211 36.76 25.87 -21.98
N GLN A 212 35.90 24.84 -22.01
CA GLN A 212 36.09 23.63 -22.83
C GLN A 212 36.29 23.94 -24.34
N SER A 213 35.70 25.02 -24.84
CA SER A 213 35.79 25.55 -26.21
C SER A 213 36.87 26.64 -26.39
N LYS A 214 37.77 26.83 -25.42
CA LYS A 214 38.69 27.98 -25.31
C LYS A 214 38.00 29.33 -25.16
N ASP A 215 36.77 29.34 -24.64
CA ASP A 215 35.99 30.57 -24.47
C ASP A 215 36.52 31.41 -23.28
N PRO A 216 36.42 32.76 -23.36
CA PRO A 216 36.91 33.68 -22.33
C PRO A 216 36.14 33.59 -21.00
N SER A 217 34.95 32.99 -21.01
CA SER A 217 34.07 32.85 -19.84
C SER A 217 34.57 31.84 -18.80
N GLY A 218 35.72 31.18 -19.04
CA GLY A 218 36.27 30.16 -18.16
C GLY A 218 35.44 28.86 -18.13
N ARG A 219 35.86 27.88 -17.32
CA ARG A 219 35.10 26.64 -17.10
C ARG A 219 33.85 26.91 -16.24
N SER A 220 32.67 26.54 -16.74
CA SER A 220 31.41 26.69 -16.01
C SER A 220 31.29 25.64 -14.91
N VAL A 221 31.37 26.08 -13.65
CA VAL A 221 31.14 25.24 -12.46
C VAL A 221 29.77 24.57 -12.51
N LEU A 222 28.74 25.26 -13.01
CA LEU A 222 27.39 24.70 -13.14
C LEU A 222 27.31 23.58 -14.19
N GLN A 223 28.09 23.70 -15.27
CA GLN A 223 28.16 22.66 -16.30
C GLN A 223 28.88 21.42 -15.76
N GLU A 224 29.99 21.61 -15.03
CA GLU A 224 30.68 20.51 -14.36
C GLU A 224 29.77 19.78 -13.35
N TYR A 225 28.99 20.53 -12.55
CA TYR A 225 28.00 19.92 -11.66
C TYR A 225 26.89 19.19 -12.41
N ARG A 226 26.42 19.72 -13.56
CA ARG A 226 25.42 19.04 -14.40
C ARG A 226 25.98 17.74 -14.96
N GLU A 227 27.17 17.77 -15.54
CA GLU A 227 27.86 16.60 -16.09
C GLU A 227 28.09 15.53 -15.00
N LYS A 228 28.52 15.94 -13.81
CA LYS A 228 28.66 15.05 -12.64
C LYS A 228 27.32 14.45 -12.22
N ASN A 229 26.25 15.24 -12.18
CA ASN A 229 24.92 14.74 -11.82
C ASN A 229 24.35 13.80 -12.87
N GLU A 230 24.54 14.08 -14.15
CA GLU A 230 24.15 13.21 -15.27
C GLU A 230 24.93 11.90 -15.23
N ALA A 231 26.25 11.96 -15.05
CA ALA A 231 27.10 10.78 -14.90
C ALA A 231 26.68 9.94 -13.68
N TRP A 232 26.41 10.60 -12.55
CA TRP A 232 25.90 9.93 -11.35
C TRP A 232 24.54 9.27 -11.58
N LEU A 233 23.61 9.95 -12.28
CA LEU A 233 22.28 9.42 -12.59
C LEU A 233 22.35 8.23 -13.56
N LEU A 234 23.23 8.28 -14.57
CA LEU A 234 23.48 7.18 -15.49
C LEU A 234 24.12 5.98 -14.77
N ALA A 235 25.12 6.21 -13.91
CA ALA A 235 25.72 5.17 -13.10
C ALA A 235 24.71 4.52 -12.15
N GLU A 236 23.84 5.32 -11.53
CA GLU A 236 22.76 4.85 -10.68
C GLU A 236 21.70 4.04 -11.44
N GLN A 237 21.36 4.44 -12.67
CA GLN A 237 20.47 3.70 -13.55
C GLN A 237 21.07 2.36 -13.98
N GLU A 238 22.36 2.34 -14.36
CA GLU A 238 23.06 1.12 -14.75
C GLU A 238 23.18 0.16 -13.56
N ARG A 239 23.46 0.68 -12.35
CA ARG A 239 23.45 -0.11 -11.12
C ARG A 239 22.10 -0.77 -10.88
N LYS A 240 20.99 -0.01 -10.94
CA LYS A 240 19.62 -0.56 -10.79
C LYS A 240 19.26 -1.58 -11.86
N ARG A 241 19.71 -1.36 -13.09
CA ARG A 241 19.54 -2.30 -14.21
C ARG A 241 20.28 -3.61 -13.92
N GLN A 242 21.54 -3.53 -13.48
CA GLN A 242 22.31 -4.71 -13.10
C GLN A 242 21.67 -5.44 -11.90
N GLU A 243 21.25 -4.72 -10.86
CA GLU A 243 20.53 -5.29 -9.72
C GLU A 243 19.24 -6.01 -10.17
N TRP A 244 18.47 -5.41 -11.07
CA TRP A 244 17.28 -6.04 -11.65
C TRP A 244 17.62 -7.33 -12.39
N LEU A 245 18.60 -7.31 -13.30
CA LEU A 245 19.00 -8.49 -14.08
C LEU A 245 19.56 -9.62 -13.20
N HIS A 246 20.37 -9.30 -12.19
CA HIS A 246 20.88 -10.27 -11.22
C HIS A 246 19.78 -10.78 -10.28
N GLY A 247 18.77 -9.96 -9.99
CA GLY A 247 17.62 -10.32 -9.16
C GLY A 247 16.87 -11.56 -9.67
N GLY A 248 16.86 -11.81 -10.98
CA GLY A 248 16.21 -12.97 -11.57
C GLY A 248 16.78 -14.30 -11.07
N GLN A 249 18.10 -14.39 -10.94
CA GLN A 249 18.77 -15.57 -10.40
C GLN A 249 18.41 -15.81 -8.93
N HIS A 250 18.36 -14.75 -8.13
CA HIS A 250 17.93 -14.83 -6.74
C HIS A 250 16.47 -15.30 -6.60
N HIS A 251 15.59 -14.89 -7.51
CA HIS A 251 14.21 -15.36 -7.54
C HIS A 251 14.11 -16.85 -7.89
N ASP A 252 14.88 -17.30 -8.89
CA ASP A 252 14.93 -18.71 -9.29
C ASP A 252 15.44 -19.60 -8.15
N GLU A 253 16.51 -19.17 -7.47
CA GLU A 253 17.01 -19.87 -6.28
C GLU A 253 15.98 -19.92 -5.17
N ARG A 254 15.28 -18.82 -4.90
CA ARG A 254 14.25 -18.75 -3.87
C ARG A 254 13.08 -19.69 -4.20
N LEU A 255 12.63 -19.72 -5.45
CA LEU A 255 11.58 -20.62 -5.91
C LEU A 255 12.02 -22.09 -5.74
N LYS A 256 13.24 -22.44 -6.14
CA LYS A 256 13.80 -23.79 -5.92
C LYS A 256 13.82 -24.17 -4.44
N ARG A 257 14.33 -23.29 -3.57
CA ARG A 257 14.34 -23.52 -2.12
C ARG A 257 12.92 -23.74 -1.58
N SER A 258 11.95 -22.93 -2.00
CA SER A 258 10.55 -23.08 -1.61
C SER A 258 9.93 -24.40 -2.09
N LEU A 259 10.27 -24.85 -3.30
CA LEU A 259 9.85 -26.16 -3.80
C LEU A 259 10.52 -27.30 -3.05
N GLU A 260 11.79 -27.18 -2.67
CA GLU A 260 12.53 -28.16 -1.88
C GLU A 260 11.96 -28.28 -0.46
N THR A 261 11.73 -27.16 0.23
CA THR A 261 11.15 -27.15 1.58
C THR A 261 9.73 -27.70 1.59
N ASN A 262 8.95 -27.42 0.55
CA ASN A 262 7.57 -27.87 0.42
C ASN A 262 7.42 -29.16 -0.40
N SER A 263 8.51 -29.81 -0.80
CA SER A 263 8.52 -30.94 -1.73
C SER A 263 7.63 -32.10 -1.27
N LEU A 264 7.69 -32.43 0.02
CA LEU A 264 6.84 -33.46 0.65
C LEU A 264 5.35 -33.08 0.66
N ALA A 265 5.02 -31.79 0.77
CA ALA A 265 3.66 -31.28 0.76
C ALA A 265 3.12 -31.09 -0.68
N LEU A 266 4.00 -30.91 -1.67
CA LEU A 266 3.66 -30.64 -3.07
C LEU A 266 3.84 -31.87 -3.98
N GLN A 267 4.05 -33.08 -3.44
CA GLN A 267 4.27 -34.31 -4.23
C GLN A 267 3.18 -34.60 -5.27
N ASN A 268 1.97 -34.08 -5.09
CA ASN A 268 0.83 -34.24 -6.00
C ASN A 268 0.73 -33.13 -7.07
N VAL A 269 1.66 -32.19 -7.11
CA VAL A 269 1.67 -31.13 -8.11
C VAL A 269 2.37 -31.68 -9.35
N ASP A 270 1.58 -31.87 -10.41
CA ASP A 270 2.08 -32.34 -11.70
C ASP A 270 3.28 -31.48 -12.13
N GLU A 271 4.40 -32.10 -12.47
CA GLU A 271 5.68 -31.42 -12.78
C GLU A 271 5.51 -30.41 -13.93
N LYS A 272 4.56 -30.71 -14.83
CA LYS A 272 4.10 -29.84 -15.91
C LYS A 272 3.36 -28.59 -15.41
N THR A 273 2.60 -28.68 -14.32
CA THR A 273 1.93 -27.52 -13.70
C THR A 273 2.95 -26.63 -13.01
N ALA A 274 3.97 -27.21 -12.36
CA ALA A 274 5.09 -26.44 -11.81
C ALA A 274 5.90 -25.75 -12.93
N MET A 275 6.10 -26.43 -14.07
CA MET A 275 6.73 -25.85 -15.27
C MET A 275 5.85 -24.83 -16.01
N GLU A 276 4.52 -24.92 -15.95
CA GLU A 276 3.59 -23.93 -16.54
C GLU A 276 3.38 -22.71 -15.64
N ILE A 277 3.53 -22.85 -14.31
CA ILE A 277 3.57 -21.72 -13.35
C ILE A 277 4.89 -20.94 -13.49
N ALA A 278 5.96 -21.61 -13.87
CA ALA A 278 7.22 -20.97 -14.22
C ALA A 278 7.05 -20.23 -15.56
N PRO A 279 7.26 -18.90 -15.62
CA PRO A 279 7.12 -18.16 -16.86
C PRO A 279 8.05 -18.75 -17.93
N LYS A 280 7.52 -18.97 -19.13
CA LYS A 280 8.22 -19.56 -20.30
C LYS A 280 9.51 -18.82 -20.69
N ASP A 281 9.70 -17.60 -20.20
CA ASP A 281 10.91 -16.80 -20.37
C ASP A 281 11.53 -16.52 -19.00
N ARG A 282 12.50 -17.37 -18.60
CA ARG A 282 13.25 -17.27 -17.32
C ARG A 282 14.12 -16.00 -17.20
N GLN A 283 14.32 -15.28 -18.30
CA GLN A 283 15.19 -14.11 -18.33
C GLN A 283 14.39 -12.84 -18.07
N LEU A 284 14.78 -12.09 -17.04
CA LEU A 284 14.22 -10.77 -16.79
C LEU A 284 14.53 -9.86 -17.98
N ALA A 285 13.51 -9.17 -18.45
CA ALA A 285 13.63 -8.25 -19.57
C ALA A 285 14.50 -7.06 -19.17
N ASP A 286 15.39 -6.67 -20.07
CA ASP A 286 16.20 -5.48 -19.89
C ASP A 286 15.29 -4.23 -19.89
N PRO A 287 15.31 -3.41 -18.81
CA PRO A 287 14.53 -2.17 -18.73
C PRO A 287 14.81 -1.18 -19.86
N GLN A 288 16.02 -1.16 -20.44
CA GLN A 288 16.37 -0.26 -21.54
C GLN A 288 15.80 -0.74 -22.88
N GLN A 289 15.82 -2.05 -23.14
CA GLN A 289 15.34 -2.61 -24.40
C GLN A 289 13.82 -2.82 -24.42
N ARG A 290 13.26 -3.26 -23.28
CA ARG A 290 11.84 -3.65 -23.15
C ARG A 290 11.26 -3.09 -21.84
N PRO A 291 11.11 -1.75 -21.72
CA PRO A 291 10.71 -1.10 -20.47
C PRO A 291 9.35 -1.57 -19.95
N VAL A 292 8.38 -1.77 -20.84
CA VAL A 292 7.03 -2.22 -20.46
C VAL A 292 7.05 -3.64 -19.90
N LEU A 293 7.79 -4.55 -20.56
CA LEU A 293 7.88 -5.95 -20.12
C LEU A 293 8.60 -6.04 -18.77
N ALA A 294 9.71 -5.33 -18.60
CA ALA A 294 10.44 -5.26 -17.32
C ALA A 294 9.55 -4.70 -16.20
N TRP A 295 8.75 -3.67 -16.50
CA TRP A 295 7.79 -3.12 -15.55
C TRP A 295 6.68 -4.11 -15.16
N VAL A 296 6.11 -4.84 -16.13
CA VAL A 296 5.11 -5.89 -15.86
C VAL A 296 5.73 -7.00 -15.01
N GLN A 297 6.92 -7.49 -15.38
CA GLN A 297 7.65 -8.52 -14.63
C GLN A 297 7.95 -8.08 -13.19
N ARG A 298 8.35 -6.82 -12.99
CA ARG A 298 8.61 -6.28 -11.65
C ARG A 298 7.37 -6.34 -10.76
N ASN A 299 6.22 -5.93 -11.28
CA ASN A 299 4.96 -5.98 -10.55
C ASN A 299 4.50 -7.43 -10.31
N TYR A 300 4.72 -8.31 -11.28
CA TYR A 300 4.43 -9.75 -11.14
C TYR A 300 5.23 -10.37 -9.99
N LEU A 301 6.56 -10.17 -9.98
CA LEU A 301 7.43 -10.68 -8.93
C LEU A 301 7.06 -10.11 -7.56
N ALA A 302 6.76 -8.80 -7.49
CA ALA A 302 6.30 -8.17 -6.26
C ALA A 302 4.94 -8.71 -5.78
N ALA A 303 4.11 -9.23 -6.68
CA ALA A 303 2.83 -9.85 -6.35
C ALA A 303 2.94 -11.35 -5.99
N GLN A 304 4.08 -11.99 -6.29
CA GLN A 304 4.39 -13.39 -5.98
C GLN A 304 5.16 -13.58 -4.66
N ASP A 305 5.61 -12.52 -4.00
CA ASP A 305 6.55 -12.50 -2.86
C ASP A 305 6.00 -13.07 -1.53
N LEU A 306 5.19 -14.13 -1.61
CA LEU A 306 4.72 -14.92 -0.48
C LEU A 306 5.71 -16.08 -0.27
N ASP A 307 6.74 -15.87 0.56
CA ASP A 307 7.59 -16.94 1.11
C ASP A 307 6.74 -17.86 1.98
N LEU A 308 6.05 -18.80 1.33
CA LEU A 308 5.12 -19.72 1.94
C LEU A 308 5.84 -20.99 2.38
N ASP A 309 6.18 -21.07 3.66
CA ASP A 309 6.56 -22.33 4.29
C ASP A 309 5.31 -23.05 4.79
N ILE A 310 4.84 -24.04 4.02
CA ILE A 310 3.63 -24.81 4.35
C ILE A 310 3.82 -25.54 5.70
N ASN A 311 5.04 -26.00 5.97
CA ASN A 311 5.38 -26.75 7.18
C ASN A 311 5.34 -25.91 8.47
N LYS A 312 5.44 -24.58 8.39
CA LYS A 312 5.43 -23.70 9.57
C LYS A 312 4.03 -23.49 10.15
N LEU A 313 2.98 -23.64 9.35
CA LEU A 313 1.61 -23.34 9.76
C LEU A 313 0.83 -24.61 10.10
N THR A 314 0.52 -24.76 11.39
CA THR A 314 -0.43 -25.77 11.91
C THR A 314 -1.84 -25.55 11.35
N MET A 315 -2.64 -26.61 11.24
CA MET A 315 -4.03 -26.53 10.75
C MET A 315 -4.89 -25.52 11.52
N SER A 316 -4.71 -25.41 12.85
CA SER A 316 -5.43 -24.43 13.67
C SER A 316 -5.11 -22.99 13.25
N ARG A 317 -3.83 -22.63 13.07
CA ARG A 317 -3.41 -21.30 12.58
C ARG A 317 -3.89 -20.98 11.16
N ARG A 318 -4.23 -21.99 10.36
CA ARG A 318 -4.79 -21.81 9.01
C ARG A 318 -6.29 -21.55 9.07
N LEU A 319 -7.04 -22.38 9.80
CA LEU A 319 -8.49 -22.37 9.75
C LEU A 319 -9.14 -21.49 10.83
N LEU A 320 -8.53 -21.38 12.02
CA LEU A 320 -9.15 -20.66 13.13
C LEU A 320 -9.38 -19.17 12.85
N PRO A 321 -8.43 -18.40 12.29
CA PRO A 321 -8.67 -17.00 11.96
C PRO A 321 -9.82 -16.84 10.95
N SER A 322 -9.85 -17.70 9.93
CA SER A 322 -10.90 -17.73 8.91
C SER A 322 -12.26 -18.14 9.49
N LEU A 323 -12.29 -19.08 10.44
CA LEU A 323 -13.49 -19.53 11.13
C LEU A 323 -14.06 -18.44 12.06
N VAL A 324 -13.19 -17.77 12.82
CA VAL A 324 -13.59 -16.62 13.66
C VAL A 324 -14.16 -15.51 12.79
N PHE A 325 -13.50 -15.19 11.68
CA PHE A 325 -13.98 -14.18 10.75
C PHE A 325 -15.29 -14.57 10.06
N LEU A 326 -15.49 -15.86 9.75
CA LEU A 326 -16.76 -16.39 9.26
C LEU A 326 -17.88 -16.10 10.26
N PHE A 327 -17.73 -16.52 11.53
CA PHE A 327 -18.76 -16.29 12.54
C PHE A 327 -19.01 -14.82 12.80
N LEU A 328 -17.97 -13.99 12.79
CA LEU A 328 -18.10 -12.54 12.88
C LEU A 328 -18.94 -11.99 11.72
N THR A 329 -18.65 -12.42 10.49
CA THR A 329 -19.38 -11.97 9.30
C THR A 329 -20.83 -12.43 9.33
N LEU A 330 -21.11 -13.67 9.73
CA LEU A 330 -22.48 -14.19 9.90
C LEU A 330 -23.25 -13.41 10.98
N GLY A 331 -22.60 -13.09 12.10
CA GLY A 331 -23.18 -12.25 13.15
C GLY A 331 -23.50 -10.84 12.67
N LEU A 332 -22.62 -10.24 11.85
CA LEU A 332 -22.86 -8.94 11.21
C LEU A 332 -23.99 -9.00 10.18
N CYS A 333 -24.08 -10.06 9.38
CA CYS A 333 -25.20 -10.28 8.46
C CYS A 333 -26.52 -10.40 9.23
N TYR A 334 -26.55 -11.16 10.33
CA TYR A 334 -27.74 -11.29 11.16
C TYR A 334 -28.15 -9.95 11.81
N ALA A 335 -27.19 -9.20 12.34
CA ALA A 335 -27.45 -7.86 12.86
C ALA A 335 -27.98 -6.93 11.74
N PHE A 336 -27.40 -7.01 10.54
CA PHE A 336 -27.86 -6.24 9.39
C PHE A 336 -29.30 -6.58 9.03
N THR A 337 -29.72 -7.85 9.03
CA THR A 337 -31.13 -8.20 8.79
C THR A 337 -32.09 -7.62 9.83
N MET A 338 -31.66 -7.52 11.09
CA MET A 338 -32.52 -7.07 12.18
C MET A 338 -32.65 -5.54 12.26
N TYR A 339 -31.59 -4.80 11.91
CA TYR A 339 -31.54 -3.35 12.07
C TYR A 339 -31.63 -2.57 10.76
N TYR A 340 -31.68 -3.25 9.61
CA TYR A 340 -31.74 -2.56 8.32
C TYR A 340 -33.13 -2.03 8.03
N GLU A 341 -33.25 -0.69 7.99
CA GLU A 341 -34.42 0.00 7.47
C GLU A 341 -34.15 0.54 6.05
N PRO A 342 -35.04 0.29 5.08
CA PRO A 342 -34.85 0.77 3.73
C PRO A 342 -35.02 2.30 3.65
N PRO A 343 -34.10 3.03 3.00
CA PRO A 343 -34.23 4.48 2.87
C PRO A 343 -35.45 4.86 2.03
N ALA A 344 -36.03 6.04 2.34
CA ALA A 344 -37.10 6.62 1.55
C ALA A 344 -36.63 6.88 0.11
N ASN A 345 -37.56 6.86 -0.85
CA ASN A 345 -37.19 6.90 -2.26
C ASN A 345 -36.45 8.19 -2.66
N ALA A 346 -36.77 9.31 -2.00
CA ALA A 346 -36.16 10.62 -2.23
C ALA A 346 -34.70 10.71 -1.75
N ASP A 347 -34.33 9.94 -0.73
CA ASP A 347 -32.98 9.98 -0.12
C ASP A 347 -31.99 9.08 -0.87
N ARG A 348 -32.44 8.38 -1.93
CA ARG A 348 -31.60 7.46 -2.70
C ARG A 348 -30.78 8.23 -3.73
N MET A 349 -29.54 7.78 -3.96
CA MET A 349 -28.68 8.30 -5.05
C MET A 349 -29.34 8.18 -6.43
N TRP A 350 -30.14 7.13 -6.66
CA TRP A 350 -30.94 6.94 -7.87
C TRP A 350 -32.43 6.76 -7.51
N PRO A 351 -33.19 7.86 -7.35
CA PRO A 351 -34.60 7.80 -6.93
C PRO A 351 -35.51 7.09 -7.92
N ASN A 352 -35.19 7.14 -9.21
CA ASN A 352 -36.01 6.59 -10.30
C ASN A 352 -35.75 5.10 -10.56
N LEU A 353 -34.73 4.52 -9.93
CA LEU A 353 -34.36 3.12 -10.16
C LEU A 353 -34.99 2.21 -9.09
N PRO A 354 -35.53 1.03 -9.45
CA PRO A 354 -35.97 0.04 -8.47
C PRO A 354 -34.84 -0.34 -7.51
N ARG A 355 -35.18 -0.61 -6.24
CA ARG A 355 -34.18 -0.95 -5.21
C ARG A 355 -33.40 -2.22 -5.57
N SER A 356 -34.09 -3.22 -6.12
CA SER A 356 -33.50 -4.45 -6.64
C SER A 356 -32.47 -4.21 -7.75
N ALA A 357 -32.85 -3.41 -8.74
CA ALA A 357 -31.96 -3.02 -9.83
C ALA A 357 -30.73 -2.25 -9.31
N ALA A 358 -30.91 -1.29 -8.40
CA ALA A 358 -29.80 -0.54 -7.81
C ALA A 358 -28.80 -1.45 -7.07
N THR A 359 -29.29 -2.37 -6.23
CA THR A 359 -28.45 -3.33 -5.50
C THR A 359 -27.73 -4.29 -6.46
N THR A 360 -28.46 -4.82 -7.44
CA THR A 360 -27.91 -5.77 -8.43
C THR A 360 -26.83 -5.11 -9.27
N LEU A 361 -27.09 -3.91 -9.81
CA LEU A 361 -26.13 -3.15 -10.60
C LEU A 361 -24.91 -2.74 -9.77
N ALA A 362 -25.06 -2.43 -8.48
CA ALA A 362 -23.93 -2.15 -7.62
C ALA A 362 -23.00 -3.37 -7.46
N ILE A 363 -23.56 -4.56 -7.22
CA ILE A 363 -22.76 -5.80 -7.11
C ILE A 363 -22.09 -6.14 -8.44
N VAL A 364 -22.81 -6.02 -9.56
CA VAL A 364 -22.25 -6.21 -10.91
C VAL A 364 -21.13 -5.21 -11.18
N GLY A 365 -21.34 -3.93 -10.86
CA GLY A 365 -20.36 -2.86 -11.03
C GLY A 365 -19.09 -3.10 -10.22
N ILE A 366 -19.21 -3.56 -8.98
CA ILE A 366 -18.06 -3.93 -8.13
C ILE A 366 -17.26 -5.07 -8.78
N ASN A 367 -17.95 -6.13 -9.25
CA ASN A 367 -17.30 -7.26 -9.90
C ASN A 367 -16.59 -6.86 -11.22
N LEU A 368 -17.24 -6.03 -12.05
CA LEU A 368 -16.65 -5.49 -13.28
C LEU A 368 -15.45 -4.59 -12.97
N GLY A 369 -15.55 -3.75 -11.95
CA GLY A 369 -14.47 -2.88 -11.49
C GLY A 369 -13.25 -3.68 -11.05
N ILE A 370 -13.43 -4.67 -10.18
CA ILE A 370 -12.33 -5.55 -9.72
C ILE A 370 -11.77 -6.39 -10.87
N PHE A 371 -12.61 -6.86 -11.78
CA PHE A 371 -12.15 -7.53 -13.01
C PHE A 371 -11.28 -6.60 -13.86
N GLY A 372 -11.65 -5.32 -14.01
CA GLY A 372 -10.82 -4.31 -14.67
C GLY A 372 -9.51 -4.04 -13.93
N LEU A 373 -9.52 -4.04 -12.59
CA LEU A 373 -8.31 -3.87 -11.79
C LEU A 373 -7.28 -4.97 -12.05
N TRP A 374 -7.70 -6.21 -12.34
CA TRP A 374 -6.80 -7.31 -12.70
C TRP A 374 -5.97 -7.04 -13.97
N TRP A 375 -6.37 -6.08 -14.81
CA TRP A 375 -5.59 -5.72 -16.00
C TRP A 375 -4.42 -4.76 -15.70
N PHE A 376 -4.38 -4.17 -14.50
CA PHE A 376 -3.33 -3.22 -14.11
C PHE A 376 -2.30 -3.89 -13.18
N PRO A 377 -1.04 -4.09 -13.61
CA PRO A 377 -0.04 -4.80 -12.82
C PRO A 377 0.22 -4.25 -11.40
N ILE A 378 0.06 -2.94 -11.22
CA ILE A 378 0.23 -2.26 -9.92
C ILE A 378 -0.71 -2.84 -8.85
N THR A 379 -1.91 -3.29 -9.24
CA THR A 379 -2.94 -3.76 -8.31
C THR A 379 -2.76 -5.24 -7.94
N TRP A 380 -1.95 -6.00 -8.69
CA TRP A 380 -1.84 -7.45 -8.50
C TRP A 380 -1.42 -7.85 -7.11
N ARG A 381 -0.52 -7.08 -6.48
CA ARG A 381 -0.11 -7.34 -5.09
C ARG A 381 -1.28 -7.22 -4.11
N LEU A 382 -2.15 -6.21 -4.31
CA LEU A 382 -3.35 -6.02 -3.50
C LEU A 382 -4.36 -7.15 -3.76
N LEU A 383 -4.63 -7.44 -5.03
CA LEU A 383 -5.63 -8.43 -5.43
C LEU A 383 -5.22 -9.86 -5.04
N ASN A 384 -3.95 -10.25 -5.20
CA ASN A 384 -3.46 -11.54 -4.73
C ASN A 384 -3.56 -11.67 -3.20
N ARG A 385 -3.38 -10.57 -2.45
CA ARG A 385 -3.41 -10.58 -0.99
C ARG A 385 -4.81 -10.62 -0.40
N TYR A 386 -5.82 -10.05 -1.07
CA TYR A 386 -7.15 -9.86 -0.49
C TYR A 386 -8.31 -10.42 -1.32
N PHE A 387 -8.13 -10.70 -2.61
CA PHE A 387 -9.19 -11.07 -3.55
C PHE A 387 -9.02 -12.49 -4.14
N ILE A 388 -8.14 -13.32 -3.55
CA ILE A 388 -7.96 -14.72 -3.90
C ILE A 388 -7.88 -15.55 -2.61
N ASN A 389 -8.68 -16.61 -2.52
CA ASN A 389 -8.48 -17.62 -1.49
C ASN A 389 -7.33 -18.53 -1.90
N VAL A 390 -6.33 -18.66 -1.03
CA VAL A 390 -5.16 -19.51 -1.22
C VAL A 390 -5.13 -20.51 -0.06
N VAL A 391 -5.20 -21.81 -0.35
CA VAL A 391 -5.25 -22.84 0.72
C VAL A 391 -3.91 -22.92 1.47
N ALA A 392 -2.79 -22.72 0.76
CA ALA A 392 -1.44 -22.68 1.35
C ALA A 392 -1.24 -21.56 2.38
N ASP A 393 -1.95 -20.44 2.27
CA ASP A 393 -2.03 -19.42 3.31
C ASP A 393 -3.35 -18.67 3.19
N PRO A 394 -4.35 -19.07 4.00
CA PRO A 394 -5.66 -18.47 3.95
C PRO A 394 -5.70 -17.08 4.63
N ASN A 395 -4.60 -16.62 5.24
CA ASN A 395 -4.55 -15.32 5.88
C ASN A 395 -4.18 -14.20 4.88
N PRO A 396 -4.75 -12.99 5.03
CA PRO A 396 -5.72 -12.58 6.04
C PRO A 396 -7.15 -13.10 5.78
N PRO A 397 -7.96 -13.35 6.82
CA PRO A 397 -9.33 -13.88 6.70
C PRO A 397 -10.29 -13.09 5.82
N VAL A 398 -10.05 -11.78 5.64
CA VAL A 398 -10.84 -10.91 4.76
C VAL A 398 -10.87 -11.41 3.30
N ARG A 399 -9.92 -12.27 2.91
CA ARG A 399 -9.93 -12.97 1.61
C ARG A 399 -11.25 -13.70 1.34
N LEU A 400 -11.90 -14.24 2.38
CA LEU A 400 -13.19 -14.93 2.23
C LEU A 400 -14.29 -14.04 1.65
N VAL A 401 -14.22 -12.72 1.89
CA VAL A 401 -15.15 -11.75 1.31
C VAL A 401 -14.63 -11.23 -0.02
N GLY A 402 -13.34 -10.86 -0.08
CA GLY A 402 -12.76 -10.30 -1.30
C GLY A 402 -12.82 -11.26 -2.49
N SER A 403 -12.65 -12.57 -2.26
CA SER A 403 -12.74 -13.59 -3.31
C SER A 403 -14.09 -13.63 -4.01
N ILE A 404 -15.19 -13.28 -3.32
CA ILE A 404 -16.55 -13.29 -3.86
C ILE A 404 -16.67 -12.32 -5.04
N PHE A 405 -15.95 -11.19 -4.97
CA PHE A 405 -16.03 -10.12 -5.97
C PHE A 405 -14.94 -10.19 -7.05
N SER A 406 -14.13 -11.24 -7.05
CA SER A 406 -12.94 -11.35 -7.88
C SER A 406 -13.14 -12.34 -9.02
N HIS A 407 -12.79 -11.94 -10.23
CA HIS A 407 -12.83 -12.77 -11.42
C HIS A 407 -11.57 -12.49 -12.26
N GLN A 408 -10.99 -13.53 -12.85
CA GLN A 408 -9.80 -13.40 -13.71
C GLN A 408 -10.08 -13.78 -15.18
N TYR A 409 -11.16 -14.52 -15.43
CA TYR A 409 -11.50 -15.03 -16.76
C TYR A 409 -12.79 -14.35 -17.29
N PRO A 410 -12.78 -13.78 -18.51
CA PRO A 410 -13.96 -13.11 -19.07
C PRO A 410 -15.20 -14.00 -19.09
N MET A 411 -15.07 -15.26 -19.54
CA MET A 411 -16.19 -16.19 -19.61
C MET A 411 -16.73 -16.57 -18.23
N HIS A 412 -15.87 -16.68 -17.22
CA HIS A 412 -16.29 -16.96 -15.85
C HIS A 412 -17.10 -15.79 -15.29
N LEU A 413 -16.63 -14.55 -15.50
CA LEU A 413 -17.36 -13.35 -15.11
C LEU A 413 -18.71 -13.24 -15.85
N PHE A 414 -18.71 -13.46 -17.17
CA PHE A 414 -19.92 -13.39 -17.98
C PHE A 414 -21.02 -14.30 -17.46
N TRP A 415 -20.73 -15.59 -17.27
CA TRP A 415 -21.73 -16.55 -16.79
C TRP A 415 -22.20 -16.24 -15.37
N ASN A 416 -21.30 -15.81 -14.47
CA ASN A 416 -21.71 -15.41 -13.12
C ASN A 416 -22.61 -14.17 -13.14
N MET A 417 -22.28 -13.15 -13.93
CA MET A 417 -23.10 -11.94 -14.01
C MET A 417 -24.44 -12.20 -14.70
N LEU A 418 -24.47 -13.03 -15.75
CA LEU A 418 -25.70 -13.41 -16.43
C LEU A 418 -26.66 -14.14 -15.48
N CYS A 419 -26.18 -15.19 -14.80
CA CYS A 419 -26.99 -15.94 -13.85
C CYS A 419 -27.40 -15.07 -12.66
N PHE A 420 -26.51 -14.22 -12.14
CA PHE A 420 -26.80 -13.31 -11.05
C PHE A 420 -27.89 -12.30 -11.42
N VAL A 421 -27.78 -11.61 -12.57
CA VAL A 421 -28.80 -10.64 -13.02
C VAL A 421 -30.13 -11.31 -13.34
N ALA A 422 -30.12 -12.56 -13.78
CA ALA A 422 -31.36 -13.30 -14.04
C ALA A 422 -32.18 -13.59 -12.77
N ILE A 423 -31.52 -13.83 -11.62
CA ILE A 423 -32.19 -14.19 -10.37
C ILE A 423 -32.30 -13.05 -9.36
N ALA A 424 -31.26 -12.22 -9.27
CA ALA A 424 -31.08 -11.28 -8.17
C ALA A 424 -32.21 -10.26 -8.07
N PRO A 425 -32.70 -9.60 -9.14
CA PRO A 425 -33.74 -8.59 -9.00
C PRO A 425 -35.04 -9.17 -8.45
N ARG A 426 -35.47 -10.31 -9.02
CA ARG A 426 -36.71 -10.99 -8.61
C ARG A 426 -36.62 -11.45 -7.17
N PHE A 427 -35.55 -12.16 -6.81
CA PHE A 427 -35.41 -12.66 -5.45
C PHE A 427 -35.24 -11.53 -4.44
N HIS A 428 -34.50 -10.47 -4.79
CA HIS A 428 -34.39 -9.28 -3.96
C HIS A 428 -35.74 -8.61 -3.69
N ASP A 429 -36.61 -8.51 -4.70
CA ASP A 429 -37.95 -7.92 -4.50
C ASP A 429 -38.85 -8.81 -3.63
N GLU A 430 -38.60 -10.12 -3.58
CA GLU A 430 -39.34 -11.08 -2.75
C GLU A 430 -38.87 -11.17 -1.29
N ILE A 431 -37.64 -10.80 -0.95
CA ILE A 431 -37.12 -10.92 0.44
C ILE A 431 -36.66 -9.59 1.02
N GLY A 432 -36.58 -8.57 0.17
CA GLY A 432 -36.07 -7.25 0.53
C GLY A 432 -34.54 -7.19 0.57
N ARG A 433 -34.02 -5.95 0.59
CA ARG A 433 -32.59 -5.67 0.48
C ARG A 433 -31.75 -6.20 1.66
N GLY A 434 -32.30 -6.12 2.87
CA GLY A 434 -31.61 -6.54 4.11
C GLY A 434 -31.29 -8.04 4.10
N GLU A 435 -32.33 -8.86 3.90
CA GLU A 435 -32.19 -10.32 3.81
C GLU A 435 -31.37 -10.72 2.59
N PHE A 436 -31.61 -10.10 1.43
CA PHE A 436 -30.88 -10.42 0.19
C PHE A 436 -29.38 -10.23 0.30
N LEU A 437 -28.92 -9.07 0.79
CA LEU A 437 -27.49 -8.79 0.95
C LEU A 437 -26.84 -9.69 2.01
N SER A 438 -27.55 -9.95 3.09
CA SER A 438 -27.08 -10.82 4.17
C SER A 438 -26.91 -12.25 3.71
N LEU A 439 -27.89 -12.78 2.97
CA LEU A 439 -27.86 -14.11 2.40
C LEU A 439 -26.76 -14.22 1.33
N PHE A 440 -26.65 -13.24 0.44
CA PHE A 440 -25.59 -13.18 -0.58
C PHE A 440 -24.20 -13.26 0.05
N LEU A 441 -23.92 -12.42 1.06
CA LEU A 441 -22.63 -12.44 1.75
C LEU A 441 -22.42 -13.71 2.58
N ALA A 442 -23.44 -14.16 3.33
CA ALA A 442 -23.36 -15.37 4.14
C ALA A 442 -23.04 -16.60 3.27
N SER A 443 -23.76 -16.81 2.18
CA SER A 443 -23.53 -17.91 1.24
C SER A 443 -22.13 -17.83 0.62
N GLY A 444 -21.66 -16.65 0.23
CA GLY A 444 -20.33 -16.46 -0.34
C GLY A 444 -19.19 -16.75 0.64
N VAL A 445 -19.31 -16.30 1.89
CA VAL A 445 -18.27 -16.51 2.92
C VAL A 445 -18.27 -17.95 3.43
N VAL A 446 -19.44 -18.56 3.65
CA VAL A 446 -19.54 -19.99 3.98
C VAL A 446 -19.00 -20.86 2.85
N GLY A 447 -19.34 -20.56 1.60
CA GLY A 447 -18.77 -21.24 0.44
C GLY A 447 -17.25 -21.11 0.40
N SER A 448 -16.73 -19.88 0.48
CA SER A 448 -15.28 -19.62 0.49
C SER A 448 -14.56 -20.35 1.62
N PHE A 449 -15.13 -20.35 2.82
CA PHE A 449 -14.57 -21.08 3.96
C PHE A 449 -14.63 -22.59 3.75
N THR A 450 -15.71 -23.12 3.18
CA THR A 450 -15.87 -24.56 2.90
C THR A 450 -14.79 -25.05 1.96
N THR A 451 -14.53 -24.33 0.86
CA THR A 451 -13.43 -24.61 -0.07
C THR A 451 -12.08 -24.64 0.65
N VAL A 452 -11.79 -23.60 1.43
CA VAL A 452 -10.52 -23.51 2.18
C VAL A 452 -10.38 -24.65 3.19
N ALA A 453 -11.43 -24.92 3.97
CA ALA A 453 -11.42 -25.94 5.01
C ALA A 453 -11.23 -27.34 4.42
N VAL A 454 -12.03 -27.71 3.41
CA VAL A 454 -11.97 -29.05 2.81
C VAL A 454 -10.62 -29.29 2.14
N HIS A 455 -10.13 -28.34 1.34
CA HIS A 455 -8.82 -28.49 0.69
C HIS A 455 -7.65 -28.48 1.68
N CYS A 456 -7.75 -27.72 2.77
CA CYS A 456 -6.76 -27.75 3.85
C CYS A 456 -6.73 -29.12 4.54
N LEU A 457 -7.89 -29.72 4.81
CA LEU A 457 -8.01 -31.06 5.39
C LEU A 457 -7.52 -32.16 4.44
N GLN A 458 -7.68 -31.96 3.13
CA GLN A 458 -7.18 -32.86 2.08
C GLN A 458 -5.71 -32.62 1.71
N ALA A 459 -5.02 -31.70 2.38
CA ALA A 459 -3.65 -31.30 2.08
C ALA A 459 -3.43 -30.84 0.62
N GLN A 460 -4.41 -30.17 0.02
CA GLN A 460 -4.37 -29.66 -1.35
C GLN A 460 -3.97 -28.17 -1.38
N TRP A 461 -2.69 -27.89 -1.16
CA TRP A 461 -2.17 -26.54 -0.91
C TRP A 461 -2.18 -25.60 -2.12
N THR A 462 -2.13 -26.14 -3.33
CA THR A 462 -2.04 -25.34 -4.58
C THR A 462 -3.39 -24.83 -5.08
N VAL A 463 -4.49 -25.26 -4.44
CA VAL A 463 -5.82 -24.83 -4.82
C VAL A 463 -6.01 -23.35 -4.48
N THR A 464 -6.51 -22.62 -5.46
CA THR A 464 -6.92 -21.23 -5.32
C THR A 464 -8.34 -21.06 -5.83
N ALA A 465 -9.17 -20.33 -5.09
CA ALA A 465 -10.57 -20.11 -5.43
C ALA A 465 -10.94 -18.62 -5.40
N LEU A 466 -11.77 -18.22 -6.36
CA LEU A 466 -12.33 -16.87 -6.51
C LEU A 466 -13.59 -16.94 -7.37
N GLY A 467 -14.50 -16.00 -7.16
CA GLY A 467 -15.72 -15.84 -7.94
C GLY A 467 -16.97 -15.74 -7.09
N LEU A 468 -18.01 -15.17 -7.70
CA LEU A 468 -19.31 -14.95 -7.07
C LEU A 468 -20.17 -16.23 -7.01
N SER A 469 -19.74 -17.30 -7.69
CA SER A 469 -20.54 -18.52 -7.90
C SER A 469 -20.97 -19.22 -6.60
N GLY A 470 -20.17 -19.21 -5.54
CA GLY A 470 -20.56 -19.73 -4.22
C GLY A 470 -21.63 -18.90 -3.49
N ALA A 471 -21.71 -17.59 -3.76
CA ALA A 471 -22.80 -16.75 -3.27
C ALA A 471 -24.07 -16.97 -4.11
N LEU A 472 -23.91 -17.03 -5.43
CA LEU A 472 -24.99 -17.28 -6.37
C LEU A 472 -25.63 -18.66 -6.17
N SER A 473 -24.84 -19.69 -5.90
CA SER A 473 -25.34 -21.03 -5.57
C SER A 473 -26.27 -20.99 -4.36
N GLY A 474 -25.91 -20.24 -3.33
CA GLY A 474 -26.75 -20.05 -2.15
C GLY A 474 -28.04 -19.27 -2.45
N LEU A 475 -27.97 -18.20 -3.24
CA LEU A 475 -29.17 -17.46 -3.65
C LEU A 475 -30.12 -18.33 -4.49
N LEU A 476 -29.60 -19.08 -5.47
CA LEU A 476 -30.39 -20.00 -6.28
C LEU A 476 -31.01 -21.11 -5.44
N ALA A 477 -30.23 -21.73 -4.56
CA ALA A 477 -30.74 -22.78 -3.69
C ALA A 477 -31.81 -22.26 -2.73
N ALA A 478 -31.64 -21.05 -2.18
CA ALA A 478 -32.65 -20.42 -1.34
C ALA A 478 -33.95 -20.15 -2.11
N TYR A 479 -33.86 -19.50 -3.27
CA TYR A 479 -35.01 -19.20 -4.12
C TYR A 479 -35.75 -20.47 -4.56
N CYS A 480 -35.04 -21.47 -5.08
CA CYS A 480 -35.64 -22.73 -5.52
C CYS A 480 -36.20 -23.55 -4.35
N THR A 481 -35.61 -23.46 -3.15
CA THR A 481 -36.16 -24.11 -1.96
C THR A 481 -37.42 -23.40 -1.46
N LEU A 482 -37.49 -22.06 -1.52
CA LEU A 482 -38.72 -21.33 -1.18
C LEU A 482 -39.86 -21.66 -2.14
N HIS A 483 -39.54 -21.82 -3.44
CA HIS A 483 -40.48 -22.14 -4.51
C HIS A 483 -40.43 -23.62 -4.92
N ALA A 484 -40.22 -24.52 -3.96
CA ALA A 484 -39.97 -25.94 -4.21
C ALA A 484 -41.01 -26.60 -5.15
N ASP A 485 -42.29 -26.30 -4.94
CA ASP A 485 -43.41 -26.91 -5.67
C ASP A 485 -43.82 -26.12 -6.92
N GLN A 486 -43.20 -24.96 -7.16
CA GLN A 486 -43.48 -24.14 -8.34
C GLN A 486 -42.55 -24.49 -9.48
N ASN A 487 -43.09 -24.54 -10.69
CA ASN A 487 -42.32 -24.72 -11.90
C ASN A 487 -41.58 -23.42 -12.26
N LEU A 488 -40.26 -23.46 -12.12
CA LEU A 488 -39.37 -22.34 -12.36
C LEU A 488 -38.73 -22.46 -13.74
N HIS A 489 -38.53 -21.31 -14.38
CA HIS A 489 -37.82 -21.19 -15.66
C HIS A 489 -36.93 -19.93 -15.62
N ALA A 490 -35.82 -19.94 -16.36
CA ALA A 490 -34.97 -18.76 -16.44
C ALA A 490 -35.65 -17.66 -17.25
N SER A 491 -35.69 -16.44 -16.73
CA SER A 491 -36.44 -15.33 -17.31
C SER A 491 -35.95 -14.88 -18.69
N PHE A 492 -34.68 -15.19 -19.03
CA PHE A 492 -34.05 -14.82 -20.30
C PHE A 492 -34.26 -15.85 -21.44
N LEU A 493 -34.84 -17.02 -21.15
CA LEU A 493 -35.10 -18.04 -22.18
C LEU A 493 -36.21 -17.57 -23.14
N PRO A 494 -36.15 -17.92 -24.44
CA PRO A 494 -37.28 -17.76 -25.36
C PRO A 494 -38.54 -18.50 -24.85
N ASP A 495 -39.73 -18.00 -25.17
CA ASP A 495 -40.99 -18.53 -24.63
C ASP A 495 -41.21 -20.02 -24.93
N ASP A 496 -40.79 -20.49 -26.11
CA ASP A 496 -40.85 -21.90 -26.49
C ASP A 496 -39.99 -22.78 -25.56
N TRP A 497 -38.85 -22.26 -25.10
CA TRP A 497 -37.92 -22.98 -24.23
C TRP A 497 -38.35 -22.94 -22.77
N LYS A 498 -39.09 -21.91 -22.34
CA LYS A 498 -39.61 -21.81 -20.97
C LYS A 498 -40.52 -22.98 -20.63
N LYS A 499 -41.32 -23.46 -21.59
CA LYS A 499 -42.22 -24.60 -21.39
C LYS A 499 -41.44 -25.91 -21.26
N THR A 500 -40.42 -26.11 -22.07
CA THR A 500 -39.63 -27.35 -22.10
C THR A 500 -38.62 -27.44 -20.95
N LEU A 501 -38.06 -26.31 -20.50
CA LEU A 501 -37.04 -26.25 -19.45
C LEU A 501 -37.60 -25.85 -18.08
N SER A 502 -38.93 -25.92 -17.91
CA SER A 502 -39.56 -25.67 -16.63
C SER A 502 -39.38 -26.88 -15.72
N ALA A 503 -38.88 -26.67 -14.50
CA ALA A 503 -38.73 -27.73 -13.51
C ALA A 503 -39.16 -27.22 -12.14
N PRO A 504 -39.70 -28.09 -11.27
CA PRO A 504 -40.03 -27.68 -9.91
C PRO A 504 -38.76 -27.29 -9.15
N GLY A 505 -38.86 -26.29 -8.28
CA GLY A 505 -37.71 -25.75 -7.55
C GLY A 505 -36.89 -26.81 -6.81
N TRP A 506 -37.55 -27.80 -6.18
CA TRP A 506 -36.84 -28.90 -5.50
C TRP A 506 -35.97 -29.72 -6.46
N ALA A 507 -36.44 -29.97 -7.69
CA ALA A 507 -35.72 -30.75 -8.69
C ALA A 507 -34.50 -29.99 -9.21
N ILE A 508 -34.61 -28.66 -9.35
CA ILE A 508 -33.48 -27.79 -9.70
C ILE A 508 -32.38 -27.86 -8.63
N VAL A 509 -32.75 -27.72 -7.34
CA VAL A 509 -31.77 -27.84 -6.23
C VAL A 509 -31.14 -29.23 -6.21
N ALA A 510 -31.95 -30.29 -6.32
CA ALA A 510 -31.46 -31.66 -6.35
C ALA A 510 -30.48 -31.90 -7.51
N MET A 511 -30.80 -31.38 -8.71
CA MET A 511 -29.94 -31.46 -9.89
C MET A 511 -28.62 -30.72 -9.68
N MET A 512 -28.65 -29.50 -9.13
CA MET A 512 -27.45 -28.69 -8.86
C MET A 512 -26.52 -29.39 -7.85
N VAL A 513 -27.06 -29.81 -6.70
CA VAL A 513 -26.29 -30.51 -5.66
C VAL A 513 -25.73 -31.84 -6.19
N SER A 514 -26.57 -32.65 -6.85
CA SER A 514 -26.14 -33.94 -7.41
C SER A 514 -25.12 -33.77 -8.51
N GLY A 515 -25.25 -32.72 -9.34
CA GLY A 515 -24.29 -32.38 -10.39
C GLY A 515 -22.90 -32.05 -9.85
N ASP A 516 -22.81 -31.28 -8.77
CA ASP A 516 -21.53 -30.97 -8.12
C ASP A 516 -20.91 -32.20 -7.44
N ILE A 517 -21.72 -33.03 -6.77
CA ILE A 517 -21.25 -34.29 -6.15
C ILE A 517 -20.77 -35.27 -7.23
N LEU A 518 -21.52 -35.42 -8.32
CA LEU A 518 -21.16 -36.28 -9.44
C LEU A 518 -19.88 -35.76 -10.13
N SER A 519 -19.76 -34.44 -10.31
CA SER A 519 -18.56 -33.82 -10.88
C SER A 519 -17.33 -34.09 -10.01
N LEU A 520 -17.46 -33.98 -8.68
CA LEU A 520 -16.40 -34.33 -7.73
C LEU A 520 -16.02 -35.82 -7.81
N ALA A 521 -17.01 -36.72 -7.92
CA ALA A 521 -16.78 -38.16 -8.02
C ALA A 521 -16.09 -38.56 -9.34
N LEU A 522 -16.50 -37.95 -10.46
CA LEU A 522 -15.94 -38.20 -11.79
C LEU A 522 -14.63 -37.46 -12.06
N ARG A 523 -14.30 -36.43 -11.27
CA ARG A 523 -13.10 -35.59 -11.44
C ARG A 523 -11.81 -36.40 -11.59
N ARG A 524 -11.63 -37.47 -10.80
CA ARG A 524 -10.44 -38.32 -10.85
C ARG A 524 -10.33 -39.17 -12.12
N ARG A 525 -11.42 -39.34 -12.87
CA ARG A 525 -11.47 -40.10 -14.13
C ARG A 525 -11.31 -39.23 -15.37
N LEU A 526 -11.41 -37.91 -15.22
CA LEU A 526 -11.29 -36.95 -16.31
C LEU A 526 -9.84 -36.50 -16.44
N ARG A 527 -9.31 -36.50 -17.66
CA ARG A 527 -7.93 -36.10 -17.96
C ARG A 527 -7.70 -34.59 -17.74
N ASN A 528 -8.71 -33.76 -17.98
CA ASN A 528 -8.67 -32.30 -17.80
C ASN A 528 -10.04 -31.79 -17.30
N PRO A 529 -10.38 -31.97 -16.01
CA PRO A 529 -11.65 -31.51 -15.49
C PRO A 529 -11.72 -29.97 -15.50
N PRO A 530 -12.89 -29.37 -15.77
CA PRO A 530 -13.07 -27.92 -15.69
C PRO A 530 -12.74 -27.41 -14.29
N ALA A 531 -12.14 -26.22 -14.22
CA ALA A 531 -11.79 -25.55 -12.97
C ALA A 531 -13.04 -24.89 -12.36
N ILE A 532 -13.80 -25.69 -11.61
CA ILE A 532 -15.03 -25.28 -10.92
C ILE A 532 -14.85 -25.54 -9.42
N ASP A 533 -15.27 -24.58 -8.59
CA ASP A 533 -15.21 -24.67 -7.13
C ASP A 533 -16.45 -25.38 -6.55
N HIS A 534 -16.50 -26.70 -6.71
CA HIS A 534 -17.63 -27.51 -6.25
C HIS A 534 -17.83 -27.45 -4.73
N TRP A 535 -16.75 -27.39 -3.93
CA TRP A 535 -16.87 -27.29 -2.47
C TRP A 535 -17.45 -25.94 -2.04
N GLY A 536 -17.08 -24.86 -2.74
CA GLY A 536 -17.67 -23.55 -2.54
C GLY A 536 -19.15 -23.53 -2.89
N HIS A 537 -19.54 -24.21 -3.97
CA HIS A 537 -20.94 -24.35 -4.38
C HIS A 537 -21.76 -25.08 -3.33
N LEU A 538 -21.27 -26.22 -2.84
CA LEU A 538 -21.91 -27.01 -1.77
C LEU A 538 -22.11 -26.20 -0.48
N GLY A 539 -21.09 -25.43 -0.05
CA GLY A 539 -21.23 -24.53 1.10
C GLY A 539 -22.27 -23.43 0.89
N GLY A 540 -22.35 -22.89 -0.33
CA GLY A 540 -23.39 -21.95 -0.74
C GLY A 540 -24.78 -22.57 -0.69
N TYR A 541 -24.99 -23.74 -1.33
CA TYR A 541 -26.28 -24.45 -1.32
C TYR A 541 -26.75 -24.74 0.10
N PHE A 542 -25.86 -25.25 0.95
CA PHE A 542 -26.17 -25.52 2.36
C PHE A 542 -26.70 -24.27 3.06
N THR A 543 -26.03 -23.13 2.88
CA THR A 543 -26.45 -21.85 3.47
C THR A 543 -27.81 -21.38 2.93
N GLY A 544 -28.03 -21.49 1.61
CA GLY A 544 -29.27 -21.09 0.97
C GLY A 544 -30.48 -21.94 1.40
N ILE A 545 -30.30 -23.27 1.42
CA ILE A 545 -31.34 -24.22 1.83
C ILE A 545 -31.69 -24.01 3.31
N THR A 546 -30.69 -23.92 4.19
CA THR A 546 -30.93 -23.72 5.63
C THR A 546 -31.67 -22.42 5.91
N TRP A 547 -31.29 -21.33 5.25
CA TRP A 547 -32.00 -20.06 5.35
C TRP A 547 -33.44 -20.15 4.84
N ALA A 548 -33.68 -20.78 3.68
CA ALA A 548 -35.02 -20.91 3.10
C ALA A 548 -35.95 -21.78 3.97
N LEU A 549 -35.44 -22.87 4.55
CA LEU A 549 -36.19 -23.72 5.48
C LEU A 549 -36.54 -22.98 6.77
N TYR A 550 -35.60 -22.19 7.31
CA TYR A 550 -35.86 -21.32 8.45
C TYR A 550 -36.98 -20.31 8.13
N ARG A 551 -36.90 -19.66 6.97
CA ARG A 551 -37.88 -18.66 6.52
C ARG A 551 -39.28 -19.25 6.32
N ARG A 552 -39.39 -20.45 5.71
CA ARG A 552 -40.68 -21.17 5.60
C ARG A 552 -41.33 -21.40 6.97
N LYS A 553 -40.54 -21.89 7.93
CA LYS A 553 -41.01 -22.15 9.29
C LYS A 553 -41.45 -20.87 10.00
N GLU A 554 -40.78 -19.76 9.75
CA GLU A 554 -41.17 -18.45 10.30
C GLU A 554 -42.50 -17.97 9.72
N ILE A 555 -42.69 -18.08 8.40
CA ILE A 555 -43.95 -17.74 7.71
C ILE A 555 -45.11 -18.61 8.25
N GLU A 556 -44.88 -19.92 8.44
CA GLU A 556 -45.87 -20.84 9.00
C GLU A 556 -46.23 -20.51 10.46
N ARG A 557 -45.26 -20.04 11.24
CA ARG A 557 -45.47 -19.64 12.65
C ARG A 557 -46.24 -18.33 12.78
N ASN A 558 -45.99 -17.37 11.88
CA ASN A 558 -46.59 -16.05 11.90
C ASN A 558 -47.38 -15.75 10.61
N PRO A 559 -48.48 -16.48 10.32
CA PRO A 559 -49.26 -16.30 9.09
C PRO A 559 -50.04 -14.97 9.03
N ARG A 560 -50.08 -14.21 10.14
CA ARG A 560 -50.89 -12.98 10.31
C ARG A 560 -50.16 -11.68 10.00
N GLU A 561 -48.85 -11.72 9.75
CA GLU A 561 -48.14 -10.59 9.15
C GLU A 561 -47.95 -10.91 7.67
N PRO A 562 -48.93 -10.64 6.80
CA PRO A 562 -48.62 -10.53 5.39
C PRO A 562 -47.56 -9.44 5.30
N ASN A 563 -46.32 -9.87 5.01
CA ASN A 563 -45.22 -9.06 4.54
C ASN A 563 -45.73 -7.70 4.06
N HIS A 564 -45.58 -6.64 4.89
CA HIS A 564 -46.20 -5.34 4.64
C HIS A 564 -45.78 -4.71 3.28
N TRP A 565 -44.81 -5.33 2.60
CA TRP A 565 -44.32 -4.99 1.27
C TRP A 565 -45.11 -5.64 0.10
N PHE A 566 -45.88 -6.72 0.31
CA PHE A 566 -46.75 -7.31 -0.73
C PHE A 566 -48.09 -6.56 -0.89
N ALA A 567 -48.42 -5.65 0.00
CA ALA A 567 -49.69 -4.90 -0.01
C ALA A 567 -49.68 -3.65 -0.92
N TRP A 568 -48.97 -3.67 -2.05
CA TRP A 568 -49.29 -2.73 -3.13
C TRP A 568 -50.54 -3.24 -3.85
N ARG A 569 -51.69 -2.77 -3.35
CA ARG A 569 -53.01 -2.95 -3.94
C ARG A 569 -52.95 -2.65 -5.45
N SER A 570 -53.38 -3.62 -6.23
CA SER A 570 -54.08 -3.36 -7.49
C SER A 570 -55.22 -2.38 -7.18
N PHE A 571 -55.05 -1.13 -7.57
CA PHE A 571 -56.13 -0.18 -7.77
C PHE A 571 -55.96 0.38 -9.17
N LYS A 572 -56.79 -0.16 -10.08
CA LYS A 572 -57.26 0.28 -11.40
C LYS A 572 -57.62 -1.01 -12.16
N ASP A 573 -58.86 -1.42 -12.37
CA ASP A 573 -60.05 -0.70 -12.88
C ASP A 573 -59.76 0.52 -13.75
#